data_AF-A0A381P491-F1
#
_entry.id   AF-A0A381P491-F1
#
_cell.length_a   1.000
_cell.length_b   1.000
_cell.length_c   1.000
_cell.angle_alpha   90.00
_cell.angle_beta   90.00
_cell.angle_gamma   90.00
#
_symmetry.space_group_name_H-M   'P 1'
#
loop_
_entity.id
_entity.type
_entity.pdbx_description
1 polymer ?
#
loop_
_entity_poly.entity_id
_entity_poly.type
_entity_poly.pdbx_seq_one_letter_code
_entity_poly.pdbx_strand_id
1 'polypeptide(L)'
;MIEDAAAKIAVAGITDYAQDQLGDIVYFELPKAGDNVAHLGKMGEVESVKAVSDLFSPIDGVVTEINEKLLDHPELVNSDPFGEGWLIKAAVIDVASIDGLMSAQDYDAYTAGLQ
;
A
#
# COMPACT_ATOMS: atom_id res chain seq x y z
N MET A 1 -22.76 25.08 -4.80
CA MET A 1 -21.60 24.23 -5.15
C MET A 1 -21.67 23.07 -4.19
N ILE A 2 -21.81 21.84 -4.69
CA ILE A 2 -22.04 20.67 -3.85
C ILE A 2 -20.77 20.45 -3.02
N GLU A 3 -20.87 20.72 -1.72
CA GLU A 3 -19.94 20.20 -0.72
C GLU A 3 -20.23 18.71 -0.62
N ASP A 4 -19.50 17.91 -1.39
CA ASP A 4 -19.64 16.46 -1.33
C ASP A 4 -19.05 15.94 -0.02
N ALA A 5 -19.71 14.95 0.54
CA ALA A 5 -19.43 14.34 1.83
C ALA A 5 -17.96 13.91 1.95
N ALA A 6 -17.39 13.98 3.16
CA ALA A 6 -15.99 13.66 3.44
C ALA A 6 -15.52 12.42 2.65
N ALA A 7 -14.67 12.66 1.64
CA ALA A 7 -14.11 11.59 0.83
C ALA A 7 -13.42 10.57 1.75
N LYS A 8 -13.77 9.29 1.60
CA LYS A 8 -13.11 8.22 2.37
C LYS A 8 -11.66 8.12 1.88
N ILE A 9 -10.72 8.40 2.77
CA ILE A 9 -9.30 8.24 2.51
C ILE A 9 -8.86 6.89 3.05
N ALA A 10 -8.35 6.05 2.16
CA ALA A 10 -7.65 4.82 2.53
C ALA A 10 -6.15 5.09 2.63
N VAL A 11 -5.50 4.48 3.63
CA VAL A 11 -4.04 4.45 3.75
C VAL A 11 -3.60 3.05 3.36
N ALA A 12 -2.69 2.95 2.39
CA ALA A 12 -2.20 1.67 1.89
C ALA A 12 -0.69 1.54 2.11
N GLY A 13 -0.27 0.32 2.47
CA GLY A 13 1.12 -0.09 2.62
C GLY A 13 1.27 -1.59 2.42
N ILE A 14 2.45 -2.13 2.73
CA ILE A 14 2.68 -3.58 2.75
C ILE A 14 2.61 -4.12 4.18
N THR A 15 2.36 -5.42 4.32
CA THR A 15 2.24 -6.07 5.63
C THR A 15 3.61 -6.42 6.20
N ASP A 16 3.65 -6.70 7.52
CA ASP A 16 4.85 -7.23 8.18
C ASP A 16 5.36 -8.53 7.52
N TYR A 17 4.43 -9.42 7.14
CA TYR A 17 4.77 -10.62 6.39
C TYR A 17 5.47 -10.28 5.06
N ALA A 18 4.94 -9.31 4.31
CA ALA A 18 5.51 -8.94 3.01
C ALA A 18 6.91 -8.34 3.13
N GLN A 19 7.14 -7.44 4.10
CA GLN A 19 8.48 -6.86 4.29
C GLN A 19 9.51 -7.92 4.70
N ASP A 20 9.14 -8.89 5.53
CA ASP A 20 10.04 -9.98 5.95
C ASP A 20 10.46 -10.87 4.76
N GLN A 21 9.49 -11.18 3.87
CA GLN A 21 9.76 -11.92 2.64
C GLN A 21 10.69 -11.15 1.69
N LEU A 22 10.51 -9.83 1.57
CA LEU A 22 11.37 -8.97 0.77
C LEU A 22 12.77 -8.82 1.40
N GLY A 23 12.89 -8.85 2.72
CA GLY A 23 14.13 -8.51 3.44
C GLY A 23 14.41 -7.00 3.41
N ASP A 24 15.68 -6.62 3.50
CA ASP A 24 16.08 -5.21 3.60
C ASP A 24 15.65 -4.42 2.34
N ILE A 25 14.67 -3.53 2.52
CA ILE A 25 14.12 -2.69 1.45
C ILE A 25 15.05 -1.49 1.25
N VAL A 26 15.38 -1.22 -0.01
CA VAL A 26 16.36 -0.20 -0.38
C VAL A 26 15.79 0.88 -1.29
N TYR A 27 14.64 0.64 -1.92
CA TYR A 27 14.04 1.62 -2.83
C TYR A 27 12.54 1.38 -3.04
N PHE A 28 11.84 2.49 -3.31
CA PHE A 28 10.44 2.49 -3.74
C PHE A 28 10.25 3.37 -4.98
N GLU A 29 9.49 2.86 -5.94
CA GLU A 29 8.85 3.66 -6.97
C GLU A 29 7.36 3.79 -6.61
N LEU A 30 6.93 4.98 -6.22
CA LEU A 30 5.55 5.28 -5.85
C LEU A 30 4.85 6.13 -6.92
N PRO A 31 3.51 6.04 -7.02
CA PRO A 31 2.76 6.90 -7.93
C PRO A 31 2.81 8.36 -7.46
N LYS A 32 2.25 9.29 -8.23
CA LYS A 32 2.17 10.70 -7.84
C LYS A 32 0.79 11.04 -7.27
N ALA A 33 0.73 12.05 -6.41
CA ALA A 33 -0.54 12.64 -6.03
C ALA A 33 -1.30 13.12 -7.28
N GLY A 34 -2.57 12.74 -7.40
CA GLY A 34 -3.43 12.96 -8.55
C GLY A 34 -3.50 11.77 -9.52
N ASP A 35 -2.62 10.77 -9.40
CA ASP A 35 -2.68 9.58 -10.24
C ASP A 35 -3.88 8.69 -9.87
N ASN A 36 -4.45 8.02 -10.88
CA ASN A 36 -5.49 7.02 -10.65
C ASN A 36 -4.82 5.68 -10.34
N VAL A 37 -5.35 4.99 -9.33
CA VAL A 37 -5.01 3.60 -9.02
C VAL A 37 -6.24 2.73 -9.21
N ALA A 38 -6.04 1.53 -9.74
CA ALA A 38 -7.10 0.56 -9.97
C ALA A 38 -6.88 -0.66 -9.09
N HIS A 39 -7.96 -1.28 -8.60
CA HIS A 39 -7.84 -2.48 -7.77
C HIS A 39 -7.08 -3.59 -8.52
N LEU A 40 -6.06 -4.17 -7.86
CA LEU A 40 -5.09 -5.12 -8.43
C LEU A 40 -4.27 -4.59 -9.63
N GLY A 41 -4.39 -3.30 -9.93
CA GLY A 41 -3.54 -2.60 -10.88
C GLY A 41 -2.21 -2.22 -10.24
N LYS A 42 -1.13 -2.30 -11.03
CA LYS A 42 0.20 -1.87 -10.59
C LYS A 42 0.19 -0.38 -10.28
N MET A 43 0.57 -0.03 -9.06
CA MET A 43 0.69 1.35 -8.59
C MET A 43 2.15 1.79 -8.42
N GLY A 44 3.09 0.85 -8.35
CA GLY A 44 4.50 1.14 -8.10
C GLY A 44 5.35 -0.11 -8.05
N GLU A 45 6.57 0.02 -7.53
CA GLU A 45 7.52 -1.07 -7.31
C GLU A 45 8.25 -0.89 -5.97
N VAL A 46 8.64 -2.01 -5.37
CA VAL A 46 9.53 -2.07 -4.21
C VAL A 46 10.75 -2.90 -4.56
N GLU A 47 11.92 -2.40 -4.21
CA GLU A 47 13.19 -3.10 -4.39
C GLU A 47 13.86 -3.34 -3.04
N SER A 48 14.31 -4.58 -2.85
CA SER A 48 15.08 -5.03 -1.71
C SER A 48 16.41 -5.62 -2.15
N VAL A 49 17.27 -5.94 -1.19
CA VAL A 49 18.53 -6.65 -1.47
C VAL A 49 18.33 -8.06 -2.06
N LYS A 50 17.10 -8.60 -2.01
CA LYS A 50 16.78 -9.95 -2.50
C LYS A 50 16.02 -9.92 -3.83
N ALA A 51 15.12 -8.96 -4.03
CA ALA A 51 14.17 -8.99 -5.13
C ALA A 51 13.63 -7.59 -5.47
N VAL A 52 13.08 -7.48 -6.67
CA VAL A 52 12.19 -6.38 -7.08
C VAL A 52 10.77 -6.95 -7.18
N SER A 53 9.79 -6.25 -6.63
CA SER A 53 8.40 -6.67 -6.61
C SER A 53 7.47 -5.54 -7.00
N ASP A 54 6.44 -5.86 -7.78
CA ASP A 54 5.40 -4.92 -8.14
C ASP A 54 4.48 -4.64 -6.94
N LEU A 55 4.12 -3.37 -6.77
CA LEU A 55 3.11 -2.94 -5.81
C LEU A 55 1.77 -2.80 -6.52
N PHE A 56 0.73 -3.44 -5.96
CA PHE A 56 -0.62 -3.40 -6.50
C PHE A 56 -1.55 -2.62 -5.58
N SER A 57 -2.44 -1.82 -6.16
CA SER A 57 -3.42 -1.09 -5.36
C SER A 57 -4.50 -2.02 -4.82
N PRO A 58 -4.85 -1.91 -3.53
CA PRO A 58 -5.94 -2.69 -2.94
C PRO A 58 -7.33 -2.14 -3.29
N ILE A 59 -7.42 -0.97 -3.94
CA ILE A 59 -8.69 -0.29 -4.23
C ILE A 59 -8.66 0.46 -5.56
N ASP A 60 -9.83 0.83 -6.05
CA ASP A 60 -10.00 1.84 -7.09
C ASP A 60 -10.07 3.24 -6.45
N GLY A 61 -9.18 4.15 -6.88
CA GLY A 61 -9.04 5.44 -6.22
C GLY A 61 -8.16 6.46 -6.94
N VAL A 62 -8.03 7.63 -6.33
CA VAL A 62 -7.07 8.68 -6.74
C VAL A 62 -6.08 8.88 -5.60
N VAL A 63 -4.79 8.82 -5.90
CA VAL A 63 -3.73 9.08 -4.91
C VAL A 63 -3.83 10.53 -4.44
N THR A 64 -3.98 10.74 -3.15
CA THR A 64 -4.03 12.08 -2.53
C THR A 64 -2.68 12.47 -1.95
N GLU A 65 -1.89 11.50 -1.50
CA GLU A 65 -0.62 11.72 -0.82
C GLU A 65 0.29 10.50 -0.98
N ILE A 66 1.60 10.72 -1.05
CA ILE A 66 2.60 9.66 -0.96
C ILE A 66 3.51 9.91 0.23
N ASN A 67 4.10 8.85 0.77
CA ASN A 67 5.06 8.98 1.86
C ASN A 67 6.45 9.33 1.34
N GLU A 68 6.70 10.63 1.14
CA GLU A 68 7.98 11.13 0.64
C GLU A 68 9.16 10.75 1.54
N LYS A 69 8.92 10.45 2.83
CA LYS A 69 9.99 9.98 3.74
C LYS A 69 10.66 8.71 3.24
N LEU A 70 9.93 7.83 2.53
CA LEU A 70 10.46 6.55 2.06
C LEU A 70 11.46 6.69 0.91
N LEU A 71 11.55 7.88 0.28
CA LEU A 71 12.55 8.15 -0.74
C LEU A 71 13.96 8.25 -0.15
N ASP A 72 14.06 8.77 1.08
CA ASP A 72 15.32 8.89 1.82
C ASP A 72 15.48 7.77 2.86
N HIS A 73 14.36 7.23 3.37
CA HIS A 73 14.29 6.25 4.46
C HIS A 73 13.40 5.04 4.13
N PRO A 74 13.75 4.22 3.12
CA PRO A 74 12.97 3.04 2.74
C PRO A 74 12.87 1.98 3.86
N GLU A 75 13.85 1.94 4.76
CA GLU A 75 13.92 1.02 5.91
C GLU A 75 12.78 1.21 6.93
N LEU A 76 12.06 2.34 6.87
CA LEU A 76 10.87 2.57 7.69
C LEU A 76 9.79 1.52 7.44
N VAL A 77 9.71 0.98 6.22
CA VAL A 77 8.74 -0.08 5.90
C VAL A 77 9.13 -1.41 6.56
N ASN A 78 10.42 -1.69 6.72
CA ASN A 78 10.87 -2.87 7.46
C ASN A 78 10.62 -2.75 8.97
N SER A 79 10.72 -1.54 9.52
CA SER A 79 10.66 -1.31 10.97
C SER A 79 9.26 -0.99 11.51
N ASP A 80 8.42 -0.32 10.72
CA ASP A 80 7.05 0.06 11.11
C ASP A 80 6.08 0.03 9.90
N PRO A 81 5.84 -1.14 9.28
CA PRO A 81 5.04 -1.28 8.05
C PRO A 81 3.60 -0.77 8.18
N PHE A 82 3.04 -0.77 9.40
CA PHE A 82 1.66 -0.35 9.68
C PHE A 82 1.54 1.08 10.23
N GLY A 83 2.65 1.70 10.63
CA GLY A 83 2.72 3.07 11.12
C GLY A 83 3.42 3.99 10.13
N GLU A 84 4.69 4.30 10.37
CA GLU A 84 5.48 5.22 9.53
C GLU A 84 5.78 4.68 8.11
N GLY A 85 5.65 3.38 7.88
CA GLY A 85 5.90 2.69 6.61
C GLY A 85 4.74 2.68 5.61
N TRP A 86 3.70 3.50 5.80
CA TRP A 86 2.64 3.65 4.80
C TRP A 86 3.20 4.15 3.46
N LEU A 87 2.62 3.73 2.34
CA LEU A 87 3.13 4.07 1.01
C LEU A 87 2.35 5.22 0.38
N ILE A 88 1.02 5.07 0.32
CA ILE A 88 0.12 6.05 -0.29
C ILE A 88 -1.13 6.27 0.55
N LYS A 89 -1.75 7.43 0.36
CA LYS A 89 -3.14 7.68 0.72
C LYS A 89 -3.93 7.90 -0.56
N ALA A 90 -5.12 7.32 -0.64
CA ALA A 90 -5.98 7.44 -1.80
C ALA A 90 -7.43 7.73 -1.43
N ALA A 91 -8.07 8.61 -2.18
CA ALA A 91 -9.51 8.82 -2.13
C ALA A 91 -10.20 7.65 -2.85
N VAL A 92 -11.05 6.93 -2.12
CA VAL A 92 -11.77 5.77 -2.63
C VAL A 92 -12.84 6.22 -3.62
N ILE A 93 -12.80 5.71 -4.85
CA ILE A 93 -13.83 5.97 -5.87
C ILE A 93 -14.96 4.96 -5.76
N ASP A 94 -14.64 3.69 -5.53
CA ASP A 94 -15.61 2.61 -5.38
C ASP A 94 -15.41 1.86 -4.05
N VAL A 95 -16.38 1.99 -3.15
CA VAL A 95 -16.36 1.31 -1.84
C VAL A 95 -16.52 -0.20 -1.98
N ALA A 96 -17.07 -0.72 -3.08
CA ALA A 96 -17.20 -2.16 -3.31
C ALA A 96 -15.84 -2.84 -3.46
N SER A 97 -14.79 -2.10 -3.86
CA SER A 97 -13.41 -2.62 -3.87
C SER A 97 -12.89 -2.99 -2.48
N ILE A 98 -13.48 -2.41 -1.41
CA ILE A 98 -13.12 -2.70 -0.01
C ILE A 98 -13.77 -4.00 0.46
N ASP A 99 -14.98 -4.33 -0.02
CA ASP A 99 -15.74 -5.50 0.44
C ASP A 99 -15.07 -6.84 0.06
N GLY A 100 -14.18 -6.82 -0.94
CA GLY A 100 -13.40 -7.99 -1.37
C GLY A 100 -12.11 -8.22 -0.60
N LEU A 101 -11.75 -7.31 0.32
CA LEU A 101 -10.49 -7.40 1.08
C LEU A 101 -10.64 -8.36 2.26
N MET A 102 -9.51 -8.97 2.63
CA MET A 102 -9.44 -9.88 3.77
C MET A 102 -9.47 -9.09 5.09
N SER A 103 -10.12 -9.66 6.10
CA SER A 103 -9.93 -9.17 7.47
C SER A 103 -8.52 -9.53 7.96
N ALA A 104 -8.05 -8.85 9.01
CA ALA A 104 -6.76 -9.18 9.63
C ALA A 104 -6.70 -10.66 10.06
N GLN A 105 -7.78 -11.19 10.63
CA GLN A 105 -7.87 -12.60 11.03
C GLN A 105 -7.78 -13.55 9.84
N ASP A 106 -8.45 -13.24 8.73
CA ASP A 106 -8.39 -14.05 7.53
C ASP A 106 -6.98 -14.03 6.91
N TYR A 107 -6.32 -12.86 6.95
CA TYR A 107 -4.96 -12.70 6.44
C TYR A 107 -3.92 -13.43 7.30
N ASP A 108 -4.05 -13.40 8.62
CA ASP A 108 -3.20 -14.18 9.53
C ASP A 108 -3.34 -15.69 9.27
N ALA A 109 -4.56 -16.17 9.06
CA ALA A 109 -4.81 -17.57 8.73
C ALA A 109 -4.23 -17.95 7.35
N TYR A 110 -4.31 -17.03 6.37
CA TYR A 110 -3.74 -17.23 5.04
C TYR A 110 -2.21 -17.32 5.08
N THR A 111 -1.54 -16.37 5.75
CA THR A 111 -0.07 -16.34 5.82
C THR A 111 0.51 -17.48 6.67
N ALA A 112 -0.19 -17.94 7.71
CA ALA A 112 0.19 -19.15 8.45
C ALA A 112 0.22 -20.42 7.57
N GLY A 113 -0.56 -20.45 6.49
CA GLY A 113 -0.57 -21.56 5.51
C GLY A 113 0.51 -21.46 4.43
N LEU A 114 1.28 -20.36 4.37
CA LEU A 114 2.34 -20.12 3.39
C LEU A 114 3.74 -20.50 3.90
N GLN A 115 3.85 -20.95 5.15
CA GLN A 115 5.09 -21.44 5.77
C GLN A 115 5.54 -22.80 5.24
#